data_AF-A0A5C9AT17-F1
#
_entry.id   AF-A0A5C9AT17-F1
#
_cell.length_a   1.000
_cell.length_b   1.000
_cell.length_c   1.000
_cell.angle_alpha   90.00
_cell.angle_beta   90.00
_cell.angle_gamma   90.00
#
_symmetry.space_group_name_H-M   'P 1'
#
loop_
_entity.id
_entity.type
_entity.pdbx_description
1 polymer ?
#
loop_
_entity_poly.entity_id
_entity_poly.type
_entity_poly.pdbx_seq_one_letter_code
_entity_poly.pdbx_strand_id
1 'polypeptide(L)'
;MLSGAVRAQTWNIGVLAMRGEVSTRNHWQPLETLLNQQIPGEQFHIQPLDLRQMQEAVNRGTVHFVVTNPAQFVQLNSRSALRWLASLRSTRGGKATSNVIGSAILVRRDSGLTSAHDLIGKTVGAIDAQAFGGYLLGYKALSDAGLRPERDLRLT
;
A
#
# COMPACT_ATOMS: atom_id res chain seq x y z
N MET A 1 37.31 5.49 -33.36
CA MET A 1 36.52 4.65 -32.43
C MET A 1 35.31 5.47 -32.02
N LEU A 2 34.10 5.07 -32.44
CA LEU A 2 32.88 5.77 -32.07
C LEU A 2 32.53 5.39 -30.62
N SER A 3 32.78 6.31 -29.70
CA SER A 3 32.30 6.22 -28.32
C SER A 3 30.78 6.15 -28.35
N GLY A 4 30.21 4.98 -28.04
CA GLY A 4 28.78 4.87 -27.80
C GLY A 4 28.40 5.79 -26.65
N ALA A 5 27.39 6.64 -26.85
CA ALA A 5 26.85 7.44 -25.77
C ALA A 5 26.38 6.50 -24.66
N VAL A 6 27.03 6.54 -23.50
CA VAL A 6 26.54 5.89 -22.29
C VAL A 6 25.23 6.58 -21.95
N ARG A 7 24.10 5.93 -22.24
CA ARG A 7 22.80 6.42 -21.83
C ARG A 7 22.50 5.85 -20.46
N ALA A 8 22.48 6.73 -19.46
CA ALA A 8 22.02 6.34 -18.14
C ALA A 8 20.58 5.83 -18.23
N GLN A 9 20.31 4.63 -17.71
CA GLN A 9 18.93 4.17 -17.63
C GLN A 9 18.28 4.80 -16.40
N THR A 10 16.98 5.08 -16.52
CA THR A 10 16.19 5.66 -15.44
C THR A 10 15.34 4.58 -14.78
N TRP A 11 15.59 4.34 -13.49
CA TRP A 11 14.94 3.33 -12.67
C TRP A 11 13.97 3.99 -11.68
N ASN A 12 12.68 3.94 -12.02
CA ASN A 12 11.62 4.37 -11.12
C ASN A 12 11.27 3.30 -10.09
N ILE A 13 11.28 3.67 -8.81
CA ILE A 13 10.93 2.83 -7.67
C ILE A 13 9.63 3.39 -7.05
N GLY A 14 8.53 2.65 -7.19
CA GLY A 14 7.26 3.00 -6.56
C GLY A 14 7.25 2.60 -5.09
N VAL A 15 6.96 3.53 -4.19
CA VAL A 15 6.85 3.27 -2.75
C VAL A 15 5.46 3.61 -2.26
N LEU A 16 4.79 2.68 -1.59
CA LEU A 16 3.46 2.93 -1.04
C LEU A 16 3.50 4.01 0.05
N ALA A 17 2.84 5.15 -0.21
CA ALA A 17 2.87 6.34 0.62
C ALA A 17 1.78 6.37 1.71
N MET A 18 1.77 5.35 2.59
CA MET A 18 0.72 5.21 3.63
C MET A 18 0.59 6.41 4.60
N ARG A 19 1.65 7.23 4.73
CA ARG A 19 1.70 8.43 5.58
C ARG A 19 1.71 9.73 4.77
N GLY A 20 1.28 9.66 3.52
CA GLY A 20 1.32 10.77 2.57
C GLY A 20 2.67 10.90 1.84
N GLU A 21 2.64 11.66 0.75
CA GLU A 21 3.76 11.83 -0.17
C GLU A 21 4.99 12.46 0.51
N VAL A 22 4.81 13.57 1.21
CA VAL A 22 5.92 14.35 1.80
C VAL A 22 6.71 13.52 2.82
N SER A 23 6.02 12.83 3.73
CA SER A 23 6.67 11.97 4.73
C SER A 23 7.44 10.83 4.06
N THR A 24 6.86 10.23 3.02
CA THR A 24 7.49 9.14 2.28
C THR A 24 8.72 9.64 1.53
N ARG A 25 8.62 10.75 0.81
CA ARG A 25 9.74 11.37 0.10
C ARG A 25 10.91 11.65 1.04
N ASN A 26 10.65 12.32 2.16
CA ASN A 26 11.69 12.63 3.15
C ASN A 26 12.35 11.38 3.73
N HIS A 27 11.58 10.31 3.96
CA HIS A 27 12.12 9.05 4.50
C HIS A 27 13.01 8.31 3.52
N TRP A 28 12.67 8.34 2.22
CA TRP A 28 13.33 7.54 1.19
C TRP A 28 14.41 8.30 0.41
N GLN A 29 14.45 9.63 0.48
CA GLN A 29 15.47 10.46 -0.17
C GLN A 29 16.91 10.01 0.12
N PRO A 30 17.29 9.62 1.36
CA PRO A 30 18.64 9.13 1.62
C PRO A 30 19.01 7.89 0.81
N LEU A 31 18.05 6.98 0.58
CA LEU A 31 18.28 5.79 -0.24
C LEU A 31 18.45 6.16 -1.72
N GLU A 32 17.59 7.04 -2.24
CA GLU A 32 17.72 7.52 -3.62
C GLU A 32 19.09 8.16 -3.87
N THR A 33 19.51 9.05 -2.96
CA THR A 33 20.83 9.68 -3.03
C THR A 33 21.96 8.64 -2.99
N LEU A 34 21.86 7.64 -2.10
CA LEU A 34 22.86 6.59 -1.99
C LEU A 34 22.94 5.73 -3.27
N LEU A 35 21.81 5.31 -3.83
CA LEU A 35 21.77 4.51 -5.07
C LEU A 35 22.43 5.26 -6.24
N ASN A 36 22.12 6.55 -6.39
CA ASN A 36 22.70 7.39 -7.43
C ASN A 36 24.20 7.65 -7.23
N GLN A 37 24.71 7.60 -6.00
CA GLN A 37 26.14 7.70 -5.72
C GLN A 37 26.89 6.38 -5.94
N GLN A 38 26.28 5.26 -5.57
CA GLN A 38 26.94 3.94 -5.57
C GLN A 38 26.88 3.22 -6.91
N ILE A 39 25.97 3.61 -7.81
CA ILE A 39 25.82 3.00 -9.13
C ILE A 39 25.97 4.08 -10.20
N PRO A 40 27.22 4.51 -10.50
CA PRO A 40 27.47 5.51 -11.53
C PRO A 40 26.99 5.04 -12.90
N GLY A 41 26.40 5.95 -13.67
CA GLY A 41 25.85 5.63 -14.99
C GLY A 41 24.39 5.17 -14.97
N GLU A 42 23.76 5.06 -13.80
CA GLU A 42 22.32 4.84 -13.66
C GLU A 42 21.67 6.05 -12.97
N GLN A 43 20.34 6.20 -13.12
CA GLN A 43 19.55 7.21 -12.43
C GLN A 43 18.36 6.57 -11.74
N PHE A 44 18.27 6.70 -10.42
CA PHE A 44 17.18 6.17 -9.60
C PHE A 44 16.26 7.29 -9.14
N HIS A 45 14.96 7.06 -9.23
CA HIS A 45 13.94 7.97 -8.73
C HIS A 45 12.92 7.22 -7.89
N ILE A 46 12.75 7.64 -6.64
CA ILE A 46 11.75 7.09 -5.73
C ILE A 46 10.48 7.93 -5.82
N GLN A 47 9.39 7.27 -6.18
CA GLN A 47 8.08 7.88 -6.36
C GLN A 47 7.15 7.39 -5.24
N PRO A 48 6.73 8.27 -4.31
CA PRO A 48 5.64 7.94 -3.40
C PRO A 48 4.34 7.81 -4.19
N LEU A 49 3.62 6.70 -4.00
CA LEU A 49 2.37 6.39 -4.71
C LEU A 49 1.30 5.95 -3.71
N ASP A 50 0.04 6.32 -3.95
CA ASP A 50 -1.11 5.70 -3.30
C ASP A 50 -1.43 4.30 -3.88
N LEU A 51 -2.47 3.64 -3.37
CA LEU A 51 -2.83 2.28 -3.80
C LEU A 51 -3.16 2.20 -5.30
N ARG A 52 -3.92 3.18 -5.79
CA ARG A 52 -4.40 3.28 -7.17
C ARG A 52 -3.27 3.70 -8.11
N GLN A 53 -2.50 4.72 -7.76
CA GLN A 53 -1.34 5.18 -8.50
C GLN A 53 -0.30 4.07 -8.66
N MET A 54 -0.08 3.26 -7.61
CA MET A 54 0.81 2.09 -7.70
C MET A 54 0.29 1.06 -8.72
N GLN A 55 -1.01 0.76 -8.69
CA GLN A 55 -1.62 -0.16 -9.66
C GLN A 55 -1.50 0.36 -11.10
N GLU A 56 -1.77 1.65 -11.31
CA GLU A 56 -1.62 2.30 -12.62
C GLU A 56 -0.16 2.28 -13.10
N ALA A 57 0.79 2.60 -12.22
CA ALA A 57 2.20 2.65 -12.56
C ALA A 57 2.76 1.27 -12.94
N VAL A 58 2.37 0.23 -12.19
CA VAL A 58 2.74 -1.16 -12.51
C VAL A 58 2.13 -1.58 -13.85
N ASN A 59 0.84 -1.31 -14.07
CA ASN A 59 0.16 -1.68 -15.31
C ASN A 59 0.74 -0.98 -16.54
N ARG A 60 1.18 0.26 -16.39
CA ARG A 60 1.80 1.06 -17.46
C ARG A 60 3.31 0.78 -17.61
N GLY A 61 3.90 -0.01 -16.73
CA GLY A 61 5.36 -0.24 -16.71
C GLY A 61 6.17 1.03 -16.42
N THR A 62 5.59 2.03 -15.75
CA THR A 62 6.29 3.28 -15.43
C THR A 62 7.15 3.17 -14.16
N VAL A 63 6.99 2.08 -13.39
CA VAL A 63 7.86 1.70 -12.27
C VAL A 63 8.51 0.34 -12.52
N HIS A 64 9.80 0.23 -12.18
CA HIS A 64 10.59 -0.98 -12.35
C HIS A 64 10.70 -1.79 -11.05
N PHE A 65 10.63 -1.10 -9.92
CA PHE A 65 10.63 -1.71 -8.59
C PHE A 65 9.46 -1.18 -7.77
N VAL A 66 8.94 -2.01 -6.87
CA VAL A 66 7.87 -1.63 -5.95
C VAL A 66 8.23 -2.01 -4.52
N VAL A 67 8.03 -1.06 -3.60
CA VAL A 67 8.08 -1.28 -2.16
C VAL A 67 6.68 -1.07 -1.61
N THR A 68 6.02 -2.17 -1.27
CA THR A 68 4.64 -2.14 -0.79
C THR A 68 4.40 -3.17 0.32
N ASN A 69 3.22 -3.13 0.94
CA ASN A 69 2.78 -4.15 1.86
C ASN A 69 2.44 -5.47 1.14
N PRO A 70 2.50 -6.62 1.83
CA PRO A 70 2.28 -7.93 1.21
C PRO A 70 0.91 -8.11 0.55
N ALA A 71 -0.15 -7.51 1.11
CA ALA A 71 -1.49 -7.64 0.55
C ALA A 71 -1.61 -6.92 -0.80
N GLN A 72 -1.06 -5.71 -0.92
CA GLN A 72 -1.03 -5.00 -2.21
C GLN A 72 -0.14 -5.73 -3.21
N PHE A 73 0.99 -6.34 -2.80
CA PHE A 73 1.80 -7.16 -3.71
C PHE A 73 0.98 -8.30 -4.34
N VAL A 74 0.20 -9.04 -3.55
CA VAL A 74 -0.68 -10.11 -4.07
C VAL A 74 -1.71 -9.56 -5.05
N GLN A 75 -2.32 -8.42 -4.74
CA GLN A 75 -3.28 -7.76 -5.63
C GLN A 75 -2.64 -7.35 -6.98
N LEU A 76 -1.47 -6.69 -6.94
CA LEU A 76 -0.73 -6.26 -8.14
C LEU A 76 -0.28 -7.44 -8.99
N ASN A 77 0.29 -8.47 -8.35
CA ASN A 77 0.87 -9.64 -9.03
C ASN A 77 -0.17 -10.51 -9.74
N SER A 78 -1.44 -10.45 -9.33
CA SER A 78 -2.52 -11.14 -10.05
C SER A 78 -2.71 -10.63 -11.49
N ARG A 79 -2.19 -9.43 -11.80
CA ARG A 79 -2.39 -8.73 -13.09
C ARG A 79 -1.08 -8.37 -13.80
N SER A 80 0.07 -8.60 -13.18
CA SER A 80 1.38 -8.19 -13.69
C SER A 80 2.45 -9.19 -13.26
N ALA A 81 3.51 -9.35 -14.06
CA ALA A 81 4.59 -10.29 -13.78
C ALA A 81 5.60 -9.74 -12.76
N LEU A 82 5.13 -9.35 -11.58
CA LEU A 82 6.02 -8.90 -10.51
C LEU A 82 6.79 -10.08 -9.93
N ARG A 83 8.07 -9.87 -9.61
CA ARG A 83 8.90 -10.85 -8.91
C ARG A 83 9.11 -10.40 -7.47
N TRP A 84 8.89 -11.31 -6.53
CA TRP A 84 9.22 -11.08 -5.14
C TRP A 84 10.75 -11.06 -4.99
N LEU A 85 11.31 -9.94 -4.52
CA LEU A 85 12.76 -9.81 -4.27
C LEU A 85 13.11 -9.95 -2.79
N ALA A 86 12.44 -9.20 -1.92
CA ALA A 86 12.73 -9.18 -0.49
C ALA A 86 11.50 -8.74 0.32
N SER A 87 11.47 -9.12 1.60
CA SER A 87 10.46 -8.68 2.57
C SER A 87 11.10 -8.15 3.84
N LEU A 88 10.64 -7.01 4.32
CA LEU A 88 11.07 -6.45 5.60
C LEU A 88 10.18 -7.00 6.73
N ARG A 89 10.80 -7.65 7.72
CA ARG A 89 10.13 -8.02 8.98
C ARG A 89 10.44 -6.97 10.05
N SER A 90 9.45 -6.14 10.38
CA SER A 90 9.60 -5.15 11.45
C SER A 90 9.55 -5.81 12.83
N THR A 91 10.51 -5.49 13.69
CA THR A 91 10.55 -5.94 15.10
C THR A 91 10.01 -4.89 16.07
N ARG A 92 9.54 -3.72 15.60
CA ARG A 92 9.18 -2.54 16.42
C ARG A 92 8.05 -2.74 17.44
N GLY A 93 7.34 -3.86 17.45
CA GLY A 93 6.27 -4.17 18.41
C GLY A 93 6.53 -5.37 19.33
N GLY A 94 7.75 -5.92 19.31
CA GLY A 94 8.06 -7.21 19.96
C GLY A 94 7.67 -8.41 19.10
N LYS A 95 8.17 -9.61 19.46
CA LYS A 95 7.99 -10.84 18.66
C LYS A 95 6.53 -11.22 18.42
N ALA A 96 5.62 -10.90 19.35
CA ALA A 96 4.21 -11.30 19.30
C ALA A 96 3.33 -10.45 18.36
N THR A 97 3.74 -9.22 18.02
CA THR A 97 2.99 -8.32 17.13
C THR A 97 3.66 -8.14 15.76
N SER A 98 4.91 -8.64 15.61
CA SER A 98 5.57 -8.68 14.31
C SER A 98 4.80 -9.61 13.38
N ASN A 99 4.13 -9.05 12.36
CA ASN A 99 3.35 -9.72 11.31
C ASN A 99 1.84 -9.89 11.55
N VAL A 100 1.25 -9.22 12.54
CA VAL A 100 -0.21 -9.19 12.71
C VAL A 100 -0.76 -7.83 12.28
N ILE A 101 -1.84 -7.84 11.50
CA ILE A 101 -2.58 -6.66 11.08
C ILE A 101 -4.09 -6.92 11.23
N GLY A 102 -4.86 -5.89 11.57
CA GLY A 102 -6.30 -5.97 11.76
C GLY A 102 -6.98 -4.67 11.34
N SER A 103 -8.32 -4.69 11.38
CA SER A 103 -9.17 -3.50 11.24
C SER A 103 -9.86 -3.19 12.56
N ALA A 104 -10.19 -1.91 12.75
CA ALA A 104 -11.06 -1.47 13.83
C ALA A 104 -12.16 -0.59 13.24
N ILE A 105 -13.40 -0.81 13.69
CA ILE A 105 -14.52 0.08 13.41
C ILE A 105 -14.64 1.00 14.62
N LEU A 106 -14.48 2.30 14.40
CA LEU A 106 -14.58 3.30 15.44
C LEU A 106 -15.94 3.99 15.35
N VAL A 107 -16.64 4.06 16.46
CA VAL A 107 -17.94 4.73 16.59
C VAL A 107 -17.88 5.76 17.72
N ARG A 108 -18.76 6.77 17.66
CA ARG A 108 -18.91 7.71 18.78
C ARG A 108 -19.49 6.98 19.99
N ARG A 109 -19.03 7.34 21.20
CA ARG A 109 -19.46 6.72 22.46
C ARG A 109 -20.99 6.77 22.66
N ASP A 110 -21.62 7.86 22.24
CA ASP A 110 -23.05 8.14 22.36
C ASP A 110 -23.85 7.79 21.09
N SER A 111 -23.27 7.03 20.16
CA SER A 111 -23.95 6.62 18.92
C SER A 111 -25.03 5.54 19.12
N GLY A 112 -24.99 4.84 20.26
CA GLY A 112 -25.82 3.66 20.52
C GLY A 112 -25.41 2.41 19.71
N LEU A 113 -24.32 2.48 18.93
CA LEU A 113 -23.81 1.36 18.14
C LEU A 113 -22.96 0.47 19.04
N THR A 114 -23.40 -0.78 19.23
CA THR A 114 -22.75 -1.76 20.12
C THR A 114 -22.42 -3.08 19.43
N SER A 115 -23.02 -3.33 18.26
CA SER A 115 -22.83 -4.54 17.47
C SER A 115 -22.66 -4.24 15.98
N ALA A 116 -22.15 -5.21 15.21
CA ALA A 116 -22.02 -5.09 13.77
C ALA A 116 -23.37 -4.86 13.06
N HIS A 117 -24.45 -5.47 13.56
CA HIS A 117 -25.79 -5.35 12.97
C HIS A 117 -26.37 -3.94 13.11
N ASP A 118 -25.90 -3.16 14.09
CA ASP A 118 -26.33 -1.77 14.26
C ASP A 118 -25.84 -0.86 13.11
N LEU A 119 -24.89 -1.35 12.32
CA LEU A 119 -24.36 -0.64 11.15
C LEU A 119 -25.31 -0.70 9.94
N ILE A 120 -26.32 -1.57 9.95
CA ILE A 120 -27.27 -1.69 8.83
C ILE A 120 -27.95 -0.34 8.56
N GLY A 121 -27.86 0.13 7.32
CA GLY A 121 -28.38 1.42 6.86
C GLY A 121 -27.53 2.64 7.26
N LYS A 122 -26.42 2.46 7.98
CA LYS A 122 -25.51 3.55 8.38
C LYS A 122 -24.47 3.83 7.31
N THR A 123 -23.94 5.05 7.35
CA THR A 123 -22.75 5.43 6.57
C THR A 123 -21.50 4.97 7.28
N VAL A 124 -20.65 4.23 6.58
CA VAL A 124 -19.38 3.71 7.10
C VAL A 124 -18.27 4.21 6.19
N GLY A 125 -17.40 5.05 6.74
CA GLY A 125 -16.23 5.58 6.02
C GLY A 125 -15.08 4.58 6.02
N ALA A 126 -14.41 4.44 4.90
CA ALA A 126 -13.19 3.65 4.76
C ALA A 126 -12.09 4.43 4.02
N ILE A 127 -10.85 3.96 4.14
CA ILE A 127 -9.69 4.65 3.51
C ILE A 127 -9.72 4.48 1.99
N ASP A 128 -9.87 3.23 1.53
CA ASP A 128 -9.92 2.85 0.11
C ASP A 128 -10.40 1.39 0.04
N ALA A 129 -11.18 1.02 -0.98
CA ALA A 129 -11.68 -0.36 -1.15
C ALA A 129 -10.55 -1.40 -1.35
N GLN A 130 -9.37 -0.97 -1.77
CA GLN A 130 -8.18 -1.81 -1.91
C GLN A 130 -7.34 -1.86 -0.62
N ALA A 131 -7.63 -1.02 0.37
CA ALA A 131 -6.85 -0.96 1.60
C ALA A 131 -7.04 -2.22 2.45
N PHE A 132 -5.96 -2.98 2.62
CA PHE A 132 -6.02 -4.26 3.33
C PHE A 132 -6.53 -4.14 4.78
N GLY A 133 -5.83 -3.37 5.62
CA GLY A 133 -6.26 -3.10 6.99
C GLY A 133 -7.32 -2.02 7.11
N GLY A 134 -7.41 -1.12 6.12
CA GLY A 134 -8.36 0.01 6.13
C GLY A 134 -9.77 -0.33 5.66
N TYR A 135 -9.94 -1.47 4.98
CA TYR A 135 -11.22 -1.88 4.41
C TYR A 135 -11.39 -3.40 4.41
N LEU A 136 -10.50 -4.14 3.72
CA LEU A 136 -10.74 -5.56 3.40
C LEU A 136 -10.88 -6.47 4.62
N LEU A 137 -10.07 -6.28 5.65
CA LEU A 137 -10.18 -7.07 6.89
C LEU A 137 -11.48 -6.77 7.65
N GLY A 138 -11.88 -5.51 7.73
CA GLY A 138 -13.17 -5.10 8.32
C GLY A 138 -14.35 -5.61 7.51
N TYR A 139 -14.30 -5.48 6.18
CA TYR A 139 -15.29 -6.03 5.26
C TYR A 139 -15.47 -7.53 5.46
N LYS A 140 -14.37 -8.28 5.54
CA LYS A 140 -14.40 -9.72 5.81
C LYS A 140 -15.04 -10.01 7.17
N ALA A 141 -14.63 -9.31 8.23
CA ALA A 141 -15.19 -9.52 9.56
C ALA A 141 -16.70 -9.23 9.63
N LEU A 142 -17.17 -8.18 8.94
CA LEU A 142 -18.60 -7.88 8.82
C LEU A 142 -19.34 -8.96 8.02
N SER A 143 -18.73 -9.46 6.96
CA SER A 143 -19.27 -10.56 6.15
C SER A 143 -19.38 -11.87 6.94
N ASP A 144 -18.34 -12.20 7.71
CA ASP A 144 -18.32 -13.37 8.60
C ASP A 144 -19.37 -13.25 9.72
N ALA A 145 -19.75 -12.01 10.10
CA ALA A 145 -20.84 -11.73 11.04
C ALA A 145 -22.24 -11.75 10.40
N GLY A 146 -22.35 -12.11 9.11
CA GLY A 146 -23.61 -12.27 8.39
C GLY A 146 -24.12 -11.02 7.66
N LEU A 147 -23.38 -9.91 7.70
CA LEU A 147 -23.72 -8.72 6.91
C LEU A 147 -23.28 -8.88 5.45
N ARG A 148 -23.93 -8.15 4.55
CA ARG A 148 -23.48 -7.90 3.19
C ARG A 148 -23.07 -6.44 3.08
N PRO A 149 -21.80 -6.06 3.31
CA PRO A 149 -21.43 -4.65 3.46
C PRO A 149 -21.87 -3.75 2.30
N GLU A 150 -21.75 -4.21 1.05
CA GLU A 150 -22.16 -3.46 -0.16
C GLU A 150 -23.67 -3.18 -0.25
N ARG A 151 -24.48 -3.95 0.48
CA ARG A 151 -25.94 -3.86 0.44
C ARG A 151 -26.51 -3.28 1.72
N ASP A 152 -25.93 -3.67 2.84
CA ASP A 152 -26.44 -3.37 4.16
C ASP A 152 -25.86 -2.05 4.69
N LEU A 153 -24.75 -1.55 4.14
CA LEU A 153 -24.08 -0.31 4.58
C LEU A 153 -24.01 0.71 3.44
N ARG A 154 -23.84 1.99 3.79
CA ARG A 154 -23.49 3.06 2.83
C ARG A 154 -22.00 3.34 2.94
N LEU A 155 -21.19 2.71 2.09
CA LEU A 155 -19.74 2.85 2.11
C LEU A 155 -19.32 4.17 1.42
N THR A 156 -18.38 4.89 2.03
CA THR A 156 -17.82 6.16 1.52
C THR A 156 -16.34 6.29 1.82
#